data_AF-A0A1F7NLX5-F1
#
_entry.id   AF-A0A1F7NLX5-F1
#
_cell.length_a   1.000
_cell.length_b   1.000
_cell.length_c   1.000
_cell.angle_alpha   90.00
_cell.angle_beta   90.00
_cell.angle_gamma   90.00
#
_symmetry.space_group_name_H-M   'P 1'
#
loop_
_entity.id
_entity.type
_entity.pdbx_description
1 polymer ?
#
loop_
_entity_poly.entity_id
_entity_poly.type
_entity_poly.pdbx_seq_one_letter_code
_entity_poly.pdbx_strand_id
1 'polypeptide(L)'
;MVRLTIDGKEIEVPQGTNIIEAARRLGIEVPHYCYHPGLSVAGQCRLCMVELGNNPRPQIGCNTQVAEGMVVRTDTPKVLEVRQSIMEFHLINHPLDCPVCDQAGECWLQIYYMKHGLYEPRMVDEKVHKPKAVPLGPRVMLDAERCILCSRCVRFCDEVTGTGELGIFDRGDHSEIGLFPGRELANPYSANVIDICPVGALTDRDFRFAVRVWYLDTAKSICPGCSRGCNIDVHYNIRRPHHNQGRRVARLKPRFNAEVNRWWICDTGRYGYRFVDDPSRLGAPARGRGDAAQEVGWEEMIPLVTAQLRRYRPDEIGVVASPKMANEDFFLLRRLVDHLGLIHVDFRVPPGTPGDEDRILIKADKNPNTRGAELIGLGPRPGGLDARGMLRAARDRRIKCLWVFHQDLRASAWPAAEVGDALRAVECFIYQGSNSNGVSAAAHYVLPSAAWVERDGTFTNFEGRVQRFWKAVEPLGLSLADWEILGRLGAALGLGPAPASAEACFKALAASAAPFAGLSYRELRDTGQVIRA
;
A
#
# COMPACT_ATOMS: atom_id res chain seq x y z
N MET A 1 -5.77 18.36 -30.66
CA MET A 1 -6.24 19.05 -29.45
C MET A 1 -7.46 19.87 -29.82
N VAL A 2 -8.33 20.18 -28.87
CA VAL A 2 -9.52 21.04 -29.06
C VAL A 2 -9.54 22.10 -27.97
N ARG A 3 -9.94 23.32 -28.32
CA ARG A 3 -10.03 24.45 -27.43
C ARG A 3 -11.48 24.73 -27.06
N LEU A 4 -11.73 24.96 -25.78
CA LEU A 4 -13.04 25.26 -25.23
C LEU A 4 -12.92 26.26 -24.08
N THR A 5 -14.05 26.82 -23.67
CA THR A 5 -14.17 27.69 -22.49
C THR A 5 -15.02 27.02 -21.43
N ILE A 6 -14.55 26.96 -20.18
CA ILE A 6 -15.32 26.49 -19.01
C ILE A 6 -15.32 27.59 -17.97
N ASP A 7 -16.50 28.10 -17.60
CA ASP A 7 -16.67 29.20 -16.62
C ASP A 7 -15.78 30.41 -16.93
N GLY A 8 -15.73 30.79 -18.21
CA GLY A 8 -14.94 31.92 -18.72
C GLY A 8 -13.44 31.65 -18.86
N LYS A 9 -12.94 30.46 -18.49
CA LYS A 9 -11.53 30.08 -18.63
C LYS A 9 -11.32 29.21 -19.87
N GLU A 10 -10.43 29.65 -20.76
CA GLU A 10 -10.03 28.85 -21.92
C GLU A 10 -9.11 27.70 -21.52
N ILE A 11 -9.27 26.56 -22.18
CA ILE A 11 -8.39 25.42 -22.07
C ILE A 11 -8.29 24.67 -23.39
N GLU A 12 -7.14 24.06 -23.62
CA GLU A 12 -6.90 23.14 -24.72
C GLU A 12 -6.70 21.71 -24.19
N VAL A 13 -7.47 20.75 -24.71
CA VAL A 13 -7.44 19.35 -24.27
C VAL A 13 -7.43 18.37 -25.45
N PRO A 14 -7.02 17.11 -25.27
CA PRO A 14 -7.14 16.10 -26.32
C PRO A 14 -8.60 15.89 -26.75
N GLN A 15 -8.82 15.64 -28.04
CA GLN A 15 -10.14 15.29 -28.56
C GLN A 15 -10.64 14.00 -27.88
N GLY A 16 -11.94 13.94 -27.59
CA GLY A 16 -12.56 12.82 -26.85
C GLY A 16 -12.52 12.96 -25.33
N THR A 17 -11.84 13.97 -24.78
CA THR A 17 -11.91 14.30 -23.35
C THR A 17 -13.33 14.70 -22.97
N ASN A 18 -13.87 14.16 -21.87
CA ASN A 18 -15.18 14.58 -21.36
C ASN A 18 -15.09 15.88 -20.54
N ILE A 19 -16.23 16.52 -20.31
CA ILE A 19 -16.29 17.81 -19.61
C ILE A 19 -15.76 17.73 -18.16
N ILE A 20 -16.01 16.64 -17.43
CA ILE A 20 -15.50 16.48 -16.04
C ILE A 20 -13.97 16.51 -16.03
N GLU A 21 -13.33 15.79 -16.94
CA GLU A 21 -11.87 15.73 -17.07
C GLU A 21 -11.28 17.09 -17.50
N ALA A 22 -11.93 17.76 -18.45
CA ALA A 22 -11.52 19.09 -18.90
C ALA A 22 -11.63 20.14 -17.78
N ALA A 23 -12.76 20.15 -17.06
CA ALA A 23 -12.98 21.04 -15.92
C ALA A 23 -11.97 20.80 -14.79
N ARG A 24 -11.63 19.52 -14.51
CA ARG A 24 -10.63 19.17 -13.48
C ARG A 24 -9.26 19.77 -13.76
N ARG A 25 -8.84 19.85 -15.03
CA ARG A 25 -7.56 20.49 -15.41
C ARG A 25 -7.52 21.99 -15.13
N LEU A 26 -8.68 22.64 -15.03
CA LEU A 26 -8.83 24.04 -14.62
C LEU A 26 -9.04 24.22 -13.11
N GLY A 27 -9.01 23.13 -12.34
CA GLY A 27 -9.36 23.14 -10.92
C GLY A 27 -10.85 23.36 -10.64
N ILE A 28 -11.72 23.17 -11.64
CA ILE A 28 -13.18 23.30 -11.51
C ILE A 28 -13.77 21.93 -11.16
N GLU A 29 -14.42 21.83 -10.00
CA GLU A 29 -15.09 20.60 -9.56
C GLU A 29 -16.49 20.50 -10.16
N VAL A 30 -16.71 19.53 -11.03
CA VAL A 30 -18.05 19.12 -11.48
C VAL A 30 -18.50 17.94 -10.61
N PRO A 31 -19.54 18.07 -9.76
CA PRO A 31 -19.92 17.04 -8.81
C PRO A 31 -20.49 15.78 -9.50
N HIS A 32 -20.11 14.59 -9.04
CA HIS A 32 -20.49 13.33 -9.68
C HIS A 32 -20.40 12.11 -8.75
N TYR A 33 -21.33 11.15 -8.91
CA TYR A 33 -21.30 9.88 -8.16
C TYR A 33 -21.00 8.64 -8.99
N CYS A 34 -21.49 8.54 -10.23
CA CYS A 34 -21.30 7.31 -11.03
C CYS A 34 -20.01 7.34 -11.87
N TYR A 35 -19.55 8.53 -12.26
CA TYR A 35 -18.33 8.67 -13.06
C TYR A 35 -17.10 8.30 -12.23
N HIS A 36 -16.22 7.45 -12.76
CA HIS A 36 -14.91 7.15 -12.17
C HIS A 36 -13.92 7.02 -13.35
N PRO A 37 -12.75 7.67 -13.33
CA PRO A 37 -11.84 7.68 -14.48
C PRO A 37 -11.33 6.28 -14.90
N GLY A 38 -11.33 5.33 -13.97
CA GLY A 38 -10.93 3.94 -14.22
C GLY A 38 -12.06 2.97 -14.61
N LEU A 39 -13.27 3.46 -14.84
CA LEU A 39 -14.43 2.67 -15.27
C LEU A 39 -15.05 3.30 -16.51
N SER A 40 -15.94 2.59 -17.19
CA SER A 40 -16.75 3.12 -18.29
C SER A 40 -17.58 4.36 -17.87
N VAL A 41 -18.36 4.93 -18.78
CA VAL A 41 -19.30 6.01 -18.45
C VAL A 41 -20.72 5.46 -18.34
N ALA A 42 -21.38 5.68 -17.19
CA ALA A 42 -22.76 5.21 -16.96
C ALA A 42 -23.83 6.30 -17.12
N GLY A 43 -23.55 7.52 -16.67
CA GLY A 43 -24.52 8.64 -16.73
C GLY A 43 -25.75 8.51 -15.82
N GLN A 44 -25.79 7.54 -14.90
CA GLN A 44 -26.98 7.21 -14.11
C GLN A 44 -27.31 8.25 -13.02
N CYS A 45 -26.31 8.77 -12.31
CA CYS A 45 -26.56 9.64 -11.14
C CYS A 45 -26.99 11.08 -11.50
N ARG A 46 -26.78 11.49 -12.76
CA ARG A 46 -27.06 12.82 -13.32
C ARG A 46 -26.44 14.05 -12.62
N LEU A 47 -25.78 13.94 -11.47
CA LEU A 47 -25.27 15.10 -10.70
C LEU A 47 -24.31 16.03 -11.47
N CYS A 48 -23.61 15.50 -12.48
CA CYS A 48 -22.64 16.24 -13.30
C CYS A 48 -23.26 17.16 -14.37
N MET A 49 -24.51 17.60 -14.21
CA MET A 49 -25.13 18.47 -15.20
C MET A 49 -24.37 19.79 -15.34
N VAL A 50 -24.25 20.25 -16.59
CA VAL A 50 -23.64 21.51 -17.02
C VAL A 50 -24.46 22.16 -18.13
N GLU A 51 -24.36 23.47 -18.29
CA GLU A 51 -25.00 24.21 -19.36
C GLU A 51 -24.02 24.37 -20.54
N LEU A 52 -24.50 24.14 -21.76
CA LEU A 52 -23.70 24.20 -22.99
C LEU A 52 -24.32 25.20 -23.95
N GLY A 53 -23.65 26.34 -24.17
CA GLY A 53 -24.13 27.39 -25.08
C GLY A 53 -25.63 27.70 -24.89
N ASN A 54 -26.40 27.61 -25.98
CA ASN A 54 -27.85 27.87 -25.99
C ASN A 54 -28.71 26.59 -25.86
N ASN A 55 -28.13 25.48 -25.39
CA ASN A 55 -28.88 24.23 -25.26
C ASN A 55 -30.00 24.40 -24.22
N PRO A 56 -31.28 24.12 -24.57
CA PRO A 56 -32.41 24.35 -23.67
C PRO A 56 -32.35 23.47 -22.41
N ARG A 57 -31.63 22.35 -22.43
CA ARG A 57 -31.51 21.44 -21.28
C ARG A 57 -30.05 21.26 -20.88
N PRO A 58 -29.74 21.27 -19.56
CA PRO A 58 -28.41 20.91 -19.09
C PRO A 58 -28.03 19.49 -19.54
N GLN A 59 -26.74 19.30 -19.82
CA GLN A 59 -26.19 18.06 -20.34
C GLN A 59 -25.27 17.41 -19.31
N ILE A 60 -25.15 16.09 -19.35
CA ILE A 60 -24.24 15.37 -18.46
C ILE A 60 -22.77 15.63 -18.84
N GLY A 61 -21.96 16.10 -17.89
CA GLY A 61 -20.55 16.34 -18.12
C GLY A 61 -19.70 15.06 -18.26
N CYS A 62 -20.16 13.93 -17.70
CA CYS A 62 -19.37 12.69 -17.70
C CYS A 62 -19.26 12.00 -19.06
N ASN A 63 -20.27 12.17 -19.94
CA ASN A 63 -20.33 11.55 -21.26
C ASN A 63 -20.14 12.54 -22.40
N THR A 64 -20.55 13.80 -22.22
CA THR A 64 -20.40 14.81 -23.25
C THR A 64 -18.92 15.06 -23.51
N GLN A 65 -18.48 14.78 -24.74
CA GLN A 65 -17.12 15.06 -25.20
C GLN A 65 -16.99 16.53 -25.56
N VAL A 66 -15.85 17.12 -25.24
CA VAL A 66 -15.53 18.50 -25.58
C VAL A 66 -15.32 18.66 -27.09
N ALA A 67 -15.74 19.80 -27.63
CA ALA A 67 -15.59 20.17 -29.03
C ALA A 67 -14.96 21.57 -29.17
N GLU A 68 -14.40 21.86 -30.35
CA GLU A 68 -13.79 23.17 -30.64
C GLU A 68 -14.81 24.31 -30.45
N GLY A 69 -14.41 25.36 -29.74
CA GLY A 69 -15.25 26.53 -29.46
C GLY A 69 -16.39 26.27 -28.47
N MET A 70 -16.46 25.08 -27.84
CA MET A 70 -17.50 24.78 -26.87
C MET A 70 -17.43 25.73 -25.66
N VAL A 71 -18.59 26.22 -25.22
CA VAL A 71 -18.70 27.04 -23.99
C VAL A 71 -19.51 26.26 -22.98
N VAL A 72 -18.87 25.91 -21.86
CA VAL A 72 -19.46 25.17 -20.75
C VAL A 72 -19.61 26.11 -19.56
N ARG A 73 -20.77 26.08 -18.92
CA ARG A 73 -21.01 26.77 -17.65
C ARG A 73 -21.43 25.78 -16.57
N THR A 74 -20.77 25.80 -15.42
CA THR A 74 -20.93 24.81 -14.36
C THR A 74 -21.66 25.34 -13.13
N ASP A 75 -21.91 26.65 -13.05
CA ASP A 75 -22.42 27.35 -11.86
C ASP A 75 -23.59 28.30 -12.15
N THR A 76 -24.23 28.20 -13.32
CA THR A 76 -25.44 28.99 -13.62
C THR A 76 -26.56 28.69 -12.62
N PRO A 77 -27.46 29.63 -12.32
CA PRO A 77 -28.58 29.40 -11.40
C PRO A 77 -29.38 28.14 -11.74
N LYS A 78 -29.61 27.91 -13.03
CA LYS A 78 -30.26 26.71 -13.57
C LYS A 78 -29.50 25.42 -13.28
N VAL A 79 -28.18 25.42 -13.44
CA VAL A 79 -27.35 24.24 -13.12
C VAL A 79 -27.36 23.94 -11.62
N LEU A 80 -27.30 24.97 -10.78
CA LEU A 80 -27.35 24.84 -9.33
C LEU A 80 -28.70 24.28 -8.85
N GLU A 81 -29.82 24.81 -9.37
CA GLU A 81 -31.18 24.31 -9.09
C GLU A 81 -31.35 22.84 -9.51
N VAL A 82 -30.83 22.46 -10.69
CA VAL A 82 -30.87 21.07 -11.16
C VAL A 82 -30.05 20.16 -10.25
N ARG A 83 -28.89 20.60 -9.76
CA ARG A 83 -28.07 19.82 -8.81
C ARG A 83 -28.78 19.65 -7.47
N GLN A 84 -29.41 20.70 -6.95
CA GLN A 84 -30.23 20.62 -5.72
C GLN A 84 -31.37 19.60 -5.90
N SER A 85 -32.11 19.69 -7.00
CA SER A 85 -33.20 18.75 -7.32
C SER A 85 -32.70 17.30 -7.43
N ILE A 86 -31.56 17.07 -8.11
CA ILE A 86 -30.95 15.74 -8.22
C ILE A 86 -30.49 15.23 -6.85
N MET A 87 -29.94 16.10 -6.00
CA MET A 87 -29.54 15.73 -4.65
C MET A 87 -30.75 15.29 -3.82
N GLU A 88 -31.87 15.99 -3.96
CA GLU A 88 -33.12 15.61 -3.32
C GLU A 88 -33.56 14.22 -3.74
N PHE A 89 -33.57 13.91 -5.04
CA PHE A 89 -33.88 12.56 -5.52
C PHE A 89 -32.97 11.48 -4.93
N HIS A 90 -31.66 11.74 -4.78
CA HIS A 90 -30.73 10.79 -4.15
C HIS A 90 -31.03 10.59 -2.66
N LEU A 91 -31.59 11.58 -1.99
CA LEU A 91 -31.90 11.55 -0.56
C LEU A 91 -33.32 11.09 -0.23
N ILE A 92 -34.22 10.98 -1.23
CA ILE A 92 -35.61 10.51 -1.06
C ILE A 92 -35.66 9.23 -0.23
N ASN A 93 -34.98 8.17 -0.67
CA ASN A 93 -34.96 6.87 0.02
C ASN A 93 -33.67 6.62 0.82
N HIS A 94 -32.72 7.56 0.81
CA HIS A 94 -31.48 7.39 1.59
C HIS A 94 -31.78 7.47 3.10
N PRO A 95 -31.26 6.56 3.93
CA PRO A 95 -31.56 6.51 5.35
C PRO A 95 -30.82 7.61 6.12
N LEU A 96 -31.35 8.00 7.27
CA LEU A 96 -30.73 8.95 8.20
C LEU A 96 -29.64 8.29 9.06
N ASP A 97 -28.78 7.49 8.42
CA ASP A 97 -27.77 6.66 9.06
C ASP A 97 -26.44 7.38 9.31
N CYS A 98 -26.30 8.65 8.90
CA CYS A 98 -25.02 9.38 8.96
C CYS A 98 -24.26 9.26 10.30
N PRO A 99 -24.91 9.32 11.48
CA PRO A 99 -24.19 9.19 12.76
C PRO A 99 -23.55 7.81 12.99
N VAL A 100 -24.15 6.75 12.42
CA VAL A 100 -23.66 5.37 12.57
C VAL A 100 -22.82 4.93 11.37
N CYS A 101 -23.07 5.48 10.18
CA CYS A 101 -22.39 5.15 8.93
C CYS A 101 -20.86 5.26 9.04
N ASP A 102 -20.14 4.23 8.62
CA ASP A 102 -18.67 4.19 8.66
C ASP A 102 -18.02 5.26 7.78
N GLN A 103 -18.63 5.52 6.62
CA GLN A 103 -18.13 6.46 5.63
C GLN A 103 -18.43 7.93 5.97
N ALA A 104 -19.12 8.21 7.09
CA ALA A 104 -19.37 9.58 7.52
C ALA A 104 -18.05 10.36 7.66
N GLY A 105 -18.03 11.59 7.16
CA GLY A 105 -16.81 12.43 7.09
C GLY A 105 -15.97 12.23 5.83
N GLU A 106 -16.11 11.10 5.11
CA GLU A 106 -15.50 10.88 3.79
C GLU A 106 -16.54 10.43 2.72
N CYS A 107 -17.82 10.61 3.01
CA CYS A 107 -18.94 10.25 2.12
C CYS A 107 -19.17 11.37 1.12
N TRP A 108 -19.06 11.08 -0.18
CA TRP A 108 -19.27 12.07 -1.22
C TRP A 108 -20.72 12.56 -1.29
N LEU A 109 -21.69 11.71 -0.92
CA LEU A 109 -23.09 12.17 -0.81
C LEU A 109 -23.26 13.24 0.26
N GLN A 110 -22.65 13.05 1.41
CA GLN A 110 -22.63 14.04 2.48
C GLN A 110 -21.90 15.31 2.04
N ILE A 111 -20.71 15.18 1.46
CA ILE A 111 -19.88 16.32 1.04
C ILE A 111 -20.60 17.16 -0.03
N TYR A 112 -21.16 16.53 -1.06
CA TYR A 112 -21.88 17.26 -2.10
C TYR A 112 -23.23 17.78 -1.64
N TYR A 113 -23.91 17.13 -0.69
CA TYR A 113 -25.08 17.72 -0.04
C TYR A 113 -24.72 19.05 0.65
N MET A 114 -23.63 19.08 1.43
CA MET A 114 -23.20 20.31 2.11
C MET A 114 -22.78 21.43 1.14
N LYS A 115 -22.28 21.09 -0.06
CA LYS A 115 -21.86 22.06 -1.07
C LYS A 115 -22.98 22.52 -2.01
N HIS A 116 -23.89 21.62 -2.39
CA HIS A 116 -24.81 21.81 -3.51
C HIS A 116 -26.27 21.48 -3.18
N GLY A 117 -26.56 20.95 -1.99
CA GLY A 117 -27.85 20.34 -1.66
C GLY A 117 -28.55 20.91 -0.44
N LEU A 118 -28.16 22.07 0.10
CA LEU A 118 -28.78 22.68 1.29
C LEU A 118 -30.20 23.25 0.99
N TYR A 119 -31.11 22.41 0.53
CA TYR A 119 -32.52 22.71 0.26
C TYR A 119 -33.40 22.34 1.46
N GLU A 120 -34.63 22.86 1.50
CA GLU A 120 -35.63 22.45 2.49
C GLU A 120 -36.26 21.11 2.08
N PRO A 121 -36.14 20.04 2.89
CA PRO A 121 -36.64 18.72 2.51
C PRO A 121 -38.16 18.70 2.42
N ARG A 122 -38.68 18.17 1.30
CA ARG A 122 -40.13 18.09 1.03
C ARG A 122 -40.72 16.71 1.29
N MET A 123 -39.88 15.67 1.33
CA MET A 123 -40.32 14.29 1.58
C MET A 123 -40.71 14.08 3.04
N VAL A 124 -41.96 13.68 3.26
CA VAL A 124 -42.50 13.28 4.57
C VAL A 124 -42.98 11.83 4.60
N ASP A 125 -42.94 11.14 3.46
CA ASP A 125 -43.38 9.75 3.32
C ASP A 125 -42.38 8.76 3.91
N GLU A 126 -42.86 7.54 4.14
CA GLU A 126 -42.03 6.42 4.57
C GLU A 126 -41.01 6.06 3.47
N LYS A 127 -39.75 5.89 3.88
CA LYS A 127 -38.65 5.53 2.96
C LYS A 127 -38.71 4.05 2.62
N VAL A 128 -38.31 3.70 1.40
CA VAL A 128 -38.18 2.29 0.99
C VAL A 128 -37.04 1.64 1.75
N HIS A 129 -37.38 0.68 2.61
CA HIS A 129 -36.42 -0.10 3.39
C HIS A 129 -35.78 -1.24 2.58
N LYS A 130 -34.50 -1.50 2.84
CA LYS A 130 -33.68 -2.51 2.17
C LYS A 130 -32.77 -3.23 3.17
N PRO A 131 -32.24 -4.42 2.84
CA PRO A 131 -31.36 -5.15 3.75
C PRO A 131 -30.13 -4.34 4.19
N LYS A 132 -29.80 -4.41 5.47
CA LYS A 132 -28.58 -3.83 6.05
C LYS A 132 -27.65 -4.93 6.55
N ALA A 133 -26.36 -4.62 6.65
CA ALA A 133 -25.34 -5.54 7.14
C ALA A 133 -25.37 -6.93 6.45
N VAL A 134 -25.51 -6.94 5.12
CA VAL A 134 -25.43 -8.15 4.31
C VAL A 134 -23.98 -8.42 3.92
N PRO A 135 -23.35 -9.52 4.38
CA PRO A 135 -22.01 -9.87 3.95
C PRO A 135 -22.04 -10.29 2.47
N LEU A 136 -21.28 -9.59 1.63
CA LEU A 136 -21.14 -9.97 0.21
C LEU A 136 -19.99 -10.96 -0.02
N GLY A 137 -19.11 -11.10 0.97
CA GLY A 137 -17.99 -12.01 0.96
C GLY A 137 -17.10 -11.81 2.18
N PRO A 138 -15.84 -12.27 2.15
CA PRO A 138 -14.95 -12.21 3.31
C PRO A 138 -14.57 -10.77 3.71
N ARG A 139 -14.64 -9.82 2.76
CA ARG A 139 -14.10 -8.45 2.95
C ARG A 139 -15.15 -7.35 2.95
N VAL A 140 -16.26 -7.53 2.25
CA VAL A 140 -17.21 -6.44 1.96
C VAL A 140 -18.54 -6.67 2.66
N MET A 141 -19.06 -5.63 3.30
CA MET A 141 -20.38 -5.57 3.91
C MET A 141 -21.26 -4.59 3.12
N LEU A 142 -22.50 -4.98 2.80
CA LEU A 142 -23.50 -4.17 2.14
C LEU A 142 -24.56 -3.65 3.11
N ASP A 143 -24.76 -2.34 3.12
CA ASP A 143 -25.97 -1.68 3.61
C ASP A 143 -26.75 -1.12 2.42
N ALA A 144 -27.72 -1.90 1.91
CA ALA A 144 -28.37 -1.62 0.62
C ALA A 144 -29.17 -0.30 0.62
N GLU A 145 -29.74 0.10 1.76
CA GLU A 145 -30.46 1.38 1.89
C GLU A 145 -29.57 2.60 1.63
N ARG A 146 -28.27 2.50 1.92
CA ARG A 146 -27.35 3.61 1.70
C ARG A 146 -26.93 3.72 0.23
N CYS A 147 -27.20 2.71 -0.60
CA CYS A 147 -26.78 2.68 -1.99
C CYS A 147 -27.60 3.66 -2.83
N ILE A 148 -26.90 4.49 -3.62
CA ILE A 148 -27.52 5.43 -4.59
C ILE A 148 -27.51 4.89 -6.02
N LEU A 149 -27.36 3.57 -6.19
CA LEU A 149 -27.41 2.87 -7.48
C LEU A 149 -26.52 3.47 -8.57
N CYS A 150 -25.31 3.92 -8.20
CA CYS A 150 -24.37 4.55 -9.13
C CYS A 150 -23.65 3.56 -10.07
N SER A 151 -23.88 2.25 -9.89
CA SER A 151 -23.29 1.10 -10.61
C SER A 151 -21.76 1.02 -10.67
N ARG A 152 -21.00 1.80 -9.88
CA ARG A 152 -19.52 1.69 -9.87
C ARG A 152 -19.03 0.30 -9.48
N CYS A 153 -19.61 -0.31 -8.45
CA CYS A 153 -19.24 -1.65 -7.97
C CYS A 153 -19.51 -2.75 -9.00
N VAL A 154 -20.69 -2.75 -9.61
CA VAL A 154 -21.08 -3.70 -10.67
C VAL A 154 -20.11 -3.60 -11.85
N ARG A 155 -19.90 -2.39 -12.36
CA ARG A 155 -18.97 -2.16 -13.48
C ARG A 155 -17.53 -2.48 -13.16
N PHE A 156 -17.10 -2.30 -11.91
CA PHE A 156 -15.78 -2.77 -11.48
C PHE A 156 -15.66 -4.29 -11.60
N CYS A 157 -16.68 -5.03 -11.13
CA CYS A 157 -16.69 -6.50 -11.24
C CYS A 157 -16.76 -6.99 -12.69
N ASP A 158 -17.45 -6.26 -13.57
CA ASP A 158 -17.59 -6.62 -14.98
C ASP A 158 -16.36 -6.25 -15.82
N GLU A 159 -15.79 -5.05 -15.60
CA GLU A 159 -14.80 -4.44 -16.48
C GLU A 159 -13.35 -4.65 -15.99
N VAL A 160 -13.13 -4.63 -14.67
CA VAL A 160 -11.77 -4.65 -14.09
C VAL A 160 -11.38 -6.06 -13.69
N THR A 161 -12.22 -6.73 -12.88
CA THR A 161 -11.94 -8.11 -12.46
C THR A 161 -12.46 -9.13 -13.46
N GLY A 162 -13.49 -8.78 -14.24
CA GLY A 162 -14.12 -9.68 -15.20
C GLY A 162 -14.85 -10.86 -14.56
N THR A 163 -15.22 -10.73 -13.29
CA THR A 163 -15.77 -11.80 -12.45
C THR A 163 -17.29 -11.75 -12.32
N GLY A 164 -17.90 -10.57 -12.52
CA GLY A 164 -19.35 -10.40 -12.67
C GLY A 164 -20.18 -10.90 -11.47
N GLU A 165 -19.67 -10.84 -10.24
CA GLU A 165 -20.41 -11.33 -9.07
C GLU A 165 -21.51 -10.38 -8.61
N LEU A 166 -21.39 -9.07 -8.89
CA LEU A 166 -22.36 -8.05 -8.49
C LEU A 166 -23.27 -7.67 -9.65
N GLY A 167 -24.56 -7.51 -9.36
CA GLY A 167 -25.58 -7.03 -10.30
C GLY A 167 -26.50 -5.99 -9.69
N ILE A 168 -27.34 -5.38 -10.52
CA ILE A 168 -28.52 -4.61 -10.09
C ILE A 168 -29.75 -5.47 -10.37
N PHE A 169 -30.53 -5.73 -9.32
CA PHE A 169 -31.77 -6.50 -9.37
C PHE A 169 -32.98 -5.58 -9.22
N ASP A 170 -34.14 -6.10 -9.60
CA ASP A 170 -35.41 -5.38 -9.62
C ASP A 170 -35.42 -4.11 -10.50
N ARG A 171 -36.45 -3.28 -10.37
CA ARG A 171 -36.66 -2.07 -11.17
C ARG A 171 -37.29 -0.96 -10.32
N GLY A 172 -37.10 0.28 -10.75
CA GLY A 172 -37.66 1.45 -10.07
C GLY A 172 -36.94 1.74 -8.75
N ASP A 173 -37.69 2.24 -7.77
CA ASP A 173 -37.24 2.53 -6.41
C ASP A 173 -36.89 1.28 -5.58
N HIS A 174 -37.43 0.12 -5.97
CA HIS A 174 -37.07 -1.19 -5.42
C HIS A 174 -35.72 -1.74 -5.92
N SER A 175 -35.08 -1.13 -6.92
CA SER A 175 -33.82 -1.63 -7.46
C SER A 175 -32.73 -1.71 -6.39
N GLU A 176 -31.96 -2.80 -6.36
CA GLU A 176 -30.88 -2.98 -5.39
C GLU A 176 -29.63 -3.61 -6.01
N ILE A 177 -28.46 -3.32 -5.42
CA ILE A 177 -27.26 -4.07 -5.75
C ILE A 177 -27.23 -5.36 -4.95
N GLY A 178 -26.78 -6.45 -5.56
CA GLY A 178 -26.69 -7.75 -4.89
C GLY A 178 -25.68 -8.67 -5.56
N LEU A 179 -25.56 -9.87 -5.02
CA LEU A 179 -24.78 -10.94 -5.64
C LEU A 179 -25.62 -11.70 -6.67
N PHE A 180 -25.01 -12.11 -7.76
CA PHE A 180 -25.62 -13.11 -8.64
C PHE A 180 -25.82 -14.43 -7.85
N PRO A 181 -26.95 -15.16 -8.04
CA PRO A 181 -27.23 -16.36 -7.27
C PRO A 181 -26.07 -17.38 -7.28
N GLY A 182 -25.69 -17.85 -6.09
CA GLY A 182 -24.60 -18.81 -5.90
C GLY A 182 -23.18 -18.24 -6.02
N ARG A 183 -23.03 -16.91 -6.17
CA ARG A 183 -21.73 -16.23 -6.16
C ARG A 183 -21.44 -15.63 -4.79
N GLU A 184 -20.14 -15.44 -4.53
CA GLU A 184 -19.62 -14.67 -3.39
C GLU A 184 -18.60 -13.66 -3.95
N LEU A 185 -18.59 -12.43 -3.43
CA LEU A 185 -17.61 -11.41 -3.78
C LEU A 185 -16.29 -11.70 -3.06
N ALA A 186 -15.55 -12.68 -3.60
CA ALA A 186 -14.30 -13.19 -3.04
C ALA A 186 -13.13 -13.16 -4.02
N ASN A 187 -13.24 -12.44 -5.15
CA ASN A 187 -12.12 -12.26 -6.07
C ASN A 187 -10.96 -11.49 -5.41
N PRO A 188 -9.71 -11.60 -5.92
CA PRO A 188 -8.53 -10.98 -5.31
C PRO A 188 -8.50 -9.45 -5.26
N TYR A 189 -9.52 -8.77 -5.77
CA TYR A 189 -9.65 -7.30 -5.79
C TYR A 189 -10.99 -6.84 -5.21
N SER A 190 -11.72 -7.72 -4.53
CA SER A 190 -13.07 -7.48 -4.05
C SER A 190 -13.20 -6.19 -3.25
N ALA A 191 -12.21 -5.85 -2.43
CA ALA A 191 -12.27 -4.70 -1.54
C ALA A 191 -12.11 -3.35 -2.25
N ASN A 192 -11.71 -3.30 -3.53
CA ASN A 192 -11.70 -2.03 -4.28
C ASN A 192 -13.12 -1.46 -4.49
N VAL A 193 -14.17 -2.29 -4.39
CA VAL A 193 -15.55 -1.80 -4.45
C VAL A 193 -15.87 -0.85 -3.31
N ILE A 194 -15.17 -0.97 -2.17
CA ILE A 194 -15.32 -0.08 -1.00
C ILE A 194 -14.75 1.30 -1.32
N ASP A 195 -13.57 1.37 -1.96
CA ASP A 195 -12.92 2.65 -2.29
C ASP A 195 -13.69 3.44 -3.34
N ILE A 196 -14.28 2.76 -4.33
CA ILE A 196 -15.04 3.42 -5.39
C ILE A 196 -16.47 3.77 -4.99
N CYS A 197 -16.99 3.19 -3.90
CA CYS A 197 -18.34 3.47 -3.44
C CYS A 197 -18.42 4.92 -2.92
N PRO A 198 -19.24 5.79 -3.54
CA PRO A 198 -19.31 7.20 -3.14
C PRO A 198 -20.08 7.41 -1.82
N VAL A 199 -20.68 6.35 -1.28
CA VAL A 199 -21.61 6.34 -0.14
C VAL A 199 -21.33 5.13 0.73
N GLY A 200 -21.73 5.17 2.01
CA GLY A 200 -21.46 4.11 2.99
C GLY A 200 -22.25 2.81 2.81
N ALA A 201 -22.58 2.44 1.57
CA ALA A 201 -23.28 1.21 1.22
C ALA A 201 -22.34 0.00 1.18
N LEU A 202 -21.10 0.17 0.69
CA LEU A 202 -20.11 -0.91 0.65
C LEU A 202 -18.98 -0.53 1.59
N THR A 203 -18.83 -1.29 2.67
CA THR A 203 -17.85 -1.00 3.73
C THR A 203 -16.96 -2.20 3.99
N ASP A 204 -15.74 -1.92 4.46
CA ASP A 204 -14.74 -2.92 4.81
C ASP A 204 -15.11 -3.63 6.13
N ARG A 205 -15.17 -4.96 6.14
CA ARG A 205 -15.53 -5.74 7.33
C ARG A 205 -14.52 -5.63 8.49
N ASP A 206 -13.25 -5.36 8.22
CA ASP A 206 -12.18 -5.18 9.23
C ASP A 206 -12.16 -3.77 9.81
N PHE A 207 -12.42 -2.76 8.97
CA PHE A 207 -12.35 -1.35 9.37
C PHE A 207 -13.69 -0.78 9.84
N ARG A 208 -14.83 -1.34 9.39
CA ARG A 208 -16.16 -0.86 9.76
C ARG A 208 -16.30 -0.73 11.26
N PHE A 209 -16.64 0.48 11.71
CA PHE A 209 -16.80 0.85 13.13
C PHE A 209 -15.53 0.74 13.98
N ALA A 210 -14.36 0.53 13.36
CA ALA A 210 -13.09 0.54 14.08
C ALA A 210 -12.72 1.96 14.51
N VAL A 211 -12.75 2.95 13.62
CA VAL A 211 -12.38 4.33 13.96
C VAL A 211 -12.95 5.32 12.95
N ARG A 212 -13.34 6.50 13.43
CA ARG A 212 -13.83 7.58 12.55
C ARG A 212 -12.69 8.23 11.77
N VAL A 213 -12.97 8.57 10.52
CA VAL A 213 -11.98 9.04 9.55
C VAL A 213 -11.32 10.37 9.92
N TRP A 214 -12.02 11.24 10.66
CA TRP A 214 -11.45 12.50 11.16
C TRP A 214 -10.46 12.33 12.32
N TYR A 215 -10.29 11.11 12.84
CA TYR A 215 -9.20 10.76 13.76
C TYR A 215 -7.99 10.12 13.06
N LEU A 216 -8.07 9.91 11.74
CA LEU A 216 -7.01 9.30 10.97
C LEU A 216 -6.12 10.38 10.36
N ASP A 217 -4.82 10.22 10.55
CA ASP A 217 -3.81 10.87 9.73
C ASP A 217 -3.51 9.96 8.51
N THR A 218 -2.88 10.52 7.47
CA THR A 218 -2.57 9.80 6.23
C THR A 218 -1.11 10.01 5.83
N ALA A 219 -0.42 8.92 5.50
CA ALA A 219 0.93 8.95 4.93
C ALA A 219 0.95 8.17 3.61
N LYS A 220 1.63 8.72 2.61
CA LYS A 220 1.85 8.04 1.33
C LYS A 220 2.81 6.87 1.56
N SER A 221 2.64 5.77 0.82
CA SER A 221 3.59 4.65 0.84
C SER A 221 3.45 3.75 -0.39
N ILE A 222 4.16 2.62 -0.35
CA ILE A 222 4.21 1.54 -1.32
C ILE A 222 3.86 0.22 -0.62
N CYS A 223 3.00 -0.58 -1.24
CA CYS A 223 2.64 -1.90 -0.74
C CYS A 223 3.84 -2.86 -0.81
N PRO A 224 4.22 -3.52 0.30
CA PRO A 224 5.36 -4.45 0.31
C PRO A 224 5.00 -5.87 -0.16
N GLY A 225 3.75 -6.12 -0.59
CA GLY A 225 3.21 -7.48 -0.73
C GLY A 225 3.73 -8.28 -1.93
N CYS A 226 4.24 -7.61 -2.96
CA CYS A 226 4.89 -8.24 -4.11
C CYS A 226 5.72 -7.22 -4.89
N SER A 227 6.45 -7.70 -5.90
CA SER A 227 7.38 -6.89 -6.68
C SER A 227 6.73 -5.80 -7.54
N ARG A 228 5.39 -5.75 -7.63
CA ARG A 228 4.66 -4.66 -8.30
C ARG A 228 4.92 -3.29 -7.68
N GLY A 229 4.94 -3.23 -6.34
CA GLY A 229 5.08 -1.97 -5.60
C GLY A 229 3.89 -1.01 -5.80
N CYS A 230 2.65 -1.47 -5.60
CA CYS A 230 1.45 -0.62 -5.71
C CYS A 230 1.53 0.60 -4.79
N ASN A 231 1.11 1.77 -5.28
CA ASN A 231 1.08 2.99 -4.48
C ASN A 231 -0.15 2.97 -3.56
N ILE A 232 0.06 3.30 -2.29
CA ILE A 232 -0.97 3.25 -1.26
C ILE A 232 -0.92 4.49 -0.38
N ASP A 233 -2.04 4.73 0.31
CA ASP A 233 -2.15 5.61 1.45
C ASP A 233 -2.34 4.76 2.72
N VAL A 234 -1.52 5.04 3.73
CA VAL A 234 -1.60 4.44 5.06
C VAL A 234 -2.44 5.35 5.93
N HIS A 235 -3.61 4.87 6.34
CA HIS A 235 -4.44 5.57 7.30
C HIS A 235 -4.09 5.05 8.70
N TYR A 236 -3.66 5.95 9.58
CA TYR A 236 -3.14 5.59 10.90
C TYR A 236 -3.68 6.51 11.98
N ASN A 237 -3.63 6.06 13.23
CA ASN A 237 -4.06 6.82 14.40
C ASN A 237 -3.10 6.58 15.57
N ILE A 238 -2.20 7.55 15.76
CA ILE A 238 -1.25 7.56 16.88
C ILE A 238 -1.74 8.38 18.08
N ARG A 239 -2.68 9.31 17.86
CA ARG A 239 -3.14 10.24 18.91
C ARG A 239 -4.17 9.61 19.84
N ARG A 240 -4.98 8.69 19.31
CA ARG A 240 -6.09 8.03 20.02
C ARG A 240 -6.17 6.55 19.64
N PRO A 241 -5.11 5.75 19.88
CA PRO A 241 -5.03 4.36 19.41
C PRO A 241 -6.15 3.48 19.96
N HIS A 242 -6.68 3.79 21.15
CA HIS A 242 -7.82 3.09 21.76
C HIS A 242 -9.10 3.15 20.91
N HIS A 243 -9.27 4.15 20.03
CA HIS A 243 -10.36 4.14 19.06
C HIS A 243 -10.23 2.93 18.13
N ASN A 244 -9.03 2.67 17.60
CA ASN A 244 -8.77 1.58 16.66
C ASN A 244 -8.29 0.28 17.36
N GLN A 245 -8.88 -0.05 18.51
CA GLN A 245 -8.55 -1.27 19.27
C GLN A 245 -7.05 -1.39 19.63
N GLY A 246 -6.34 -0.26 19.77
CA GLY A 246 -4.90 -0.22 20.04
C GLY A 246 -4.01 -0.33 18.80
N ARG A 247 -4.55 -0.68 17.62
CA ARG A 247 -3.78 -0.74 16.36
C ARG A 247 -3.40 0.67 15.91
N ARG A 248 -2.14 0.88 15.57
CA ARG A 248 -1.61 2.16 15.05
C ARG A 248 -2.00 2.36 13.60
N VAL A 249 -1.98 1.30 12.79
CA VAL A 249 -2.46 1.33 11.39
C VAL A 249 -3.91 0.87 11.33
N ALA A 250 -4.77 1.69 10.72
CA ALA A 250 -6.20 1.42 10.63
C ALA A 250 -6.59 0.69 9.35
N ARG A 251 -6.11 1.17 8.19
CA ARG A 251 -6.35 0.56 6.87
C ARG A 251 -5.37 1.07 5.82
N LEU A 252 -5.28 0.36 4.71
CA LEU A 252 -4.59 0.79 3.49
C LEU A 252 -5.60 1.09 2.38
N LYS A 253 -5.43 2.22 1.69
CA LYS A 253 -6.20 2.58 0.49
C LYS A 253 -5.27 2.67 -0.73
N PRO A 254 -5.75 2.37 -1.94
CA PRO A 254 -4.94 2.56 -3.14
C PRO A 254 -4.72 4.06 -3.39
N ARG A 255 -3.52 4.42 -3.83
CA ARG A 255 -3.16 5.76 -4.27
C ARG A 255 -2.87 5.75 -5.77
N PHE A 256 -3.32 6.78 -6.48
CA PHE A 256 -3.23 6.81 -7.93
C PHE A 256 -1.77 6.85 -8.42
N ASN A 257 -1.41 5.89 -9.29
CA ASN A 257 -0.18 5.94 -10.08
C ASN A 257 -0.43 5.30 -11.46
N ALA A 258 -0.49 6.12 -12.50
CA ALA A 258 -0.80 5.69 -13.87
C ALA A 258 0.10 4.55 -14.38
N GLU A 259 1.35 4.53 -13.93
CA GLU A 259 2.41 3.65 -14.40
C GLU A 259 2.52 2.34 -13.60
N VAL A 260 1.79 2.20 -12.49
CA VAL A 260 1.94 1.04 -11.59
C VAL A 260 0.63 0.33 -11.32
N ASN A 261 -0.28 0.99 -10.59
CA ASN A 261 -1.51 0.39 -10.11
C ASN A 261 -2.78 1.12 -10.52
N ARG A 262 -2.64 2.23 -11.27
CA ARG A 262 -3.72 3.17 -11.57
C ARG A 262 -4.50 3.46 -10.30
N TRP A 263 -5.75 3.00 -10.16
CA TRP A 263 -6.60 3.24 -8.99
C TRP A 263 -6.72 2.07 -8.02
N TRP A 264 -6.07 0.94 -8.29
CA TRP A 264 -6.42 -0.35 -7.67
C TRP A 264 -5.32 -0.88 -6.75
N ILE A 265 -5.69 -1.82 -5.88
CA ILE A 265 -4.77 -2.67 -5.13
C ILE A 265 -5.40 -4.05 -4.89
N CYS A 266 -4.63 -5.14 -4.91
CA CYS A 266 -5.16 -6.46 -4.56
C CYS A 266 -5.45 -6.57 -3.05
N ASP A 267 -6.35 -7.47 -2.69
CA ASP A 267 -6.78 -7.68 -1.30
C ASP A 267 -5.62 -8.18 -0.43
N THR A 268 -4.72 -9.02 -0.96
CA THR A 268 -3.50 -9.45 -0.26
C THR A 268 -2.64 -8.24 0.15
N GLY A 269 -2.48 -7.27 -0.75
CA GLY A 269 -1.75 -6.04 -0.47
C GLY A 269 -2.48 -5.13 0.52
N ARG A 270 -3.81 -5.01 0.37
CA ARG A 270 -4.68 -4.18 1.23
C ARG A 270 -4.65 -4.61 2.69
N TYR A 271 -4.69 -5.91 2.96
CA TYR A 271 -4.74 -6.46 4.32
C TYR A 271 -3.37 -6.91 4.85
N GLY A 272 -2.30 -6.70 4.07
CA GLY A 272 -0.94 -7.13 4.40
C GLY A 272 -0.22 -6.33 5.50
N TYR A 273 -0.91 -5.43 6.21
CA TYR A 273 -0.31 -4.58 7.27
C TYR A 273 -0.51 -5.11 8.69
N ARG A 274 -1.31 -6.18 8.89
CA ARG A 274 -1.66 -6.65 10.24
C ARG A 274 -0.47 -7.01 11.13
N PHE A 275 0.65 -7.45 10.53
CA PHE A 275 1.88 -7.80 11.25
C PHE A 275 2.53 -6.61 11.96
N VAL A 276 2.20 -5.36 11.61
CA VAL A 276 2.79 -4.15 12.17
C VAL A 276 2.49 -4.01 13.66
N ASP A 277 1.31 -4.40 14.11
CA ASP A 277 0.89 -4.34 15.52
C ASP A 277 0.62 -5.74 16.10
N ASP A 278 1.18 -6.77 15.47
CA ASP A 278 1.04 -8.16 15.90
C ASP A 278 1.91 -8.43 17.14
N PRO A 279 1.47 -9.30 18.07
CA PRO A 279 2.27 -9.65 19.26
C PRO A 279 3.65 -10.23 18.96
N SER A 280 3.89 -10.75 17.75
CA SER A 280 5.22 -11.21 17.32
C SER A 280 6.24 -10.10 17.11
N ARG A 281 5.85 -8.81 17.15
CA ARG A 281 6.77 -7.69 16.92
C ARG A 281 7.95 -7.70 17.91
N LEU A 282 9.16 -7.54 17.37
CA LEU A 282 10.38 -7.43 18.17
C LEU A 282 10.57 -5.97 18.59
N GLY A 283 10.45 -5.70 19.89
CA GLY A 283 10.50 -4.35 20.45
C GLY A 283 11.86 -3.93 21.00
N ALA A 284 12.74 -4.85 21.37
CA ALA A 284 14.05 -4.55 21.95
C ALA A 284 15.15 -5.49 21.44
N PRO A 285 16.41 -5.03 21.36
CA PRO A 285 17.54 -5.92 21.12
C PRO A 285 17.59 -7.00 22.20
N ALA A 286 17.89 -8.24 21.80
CA ALA A 286 18.00 -9.34 22.76
C ALA A 286 19.23 -10.21 22.51
N ARG A 287 19.85 -10.69 23.59
CA ARG A 287 20.97 -11.65 23.55
C ARG A 287 20.60 -12.93 24.28
N GLY A 288 21.08 -14.08 23.81
CA GLY A 288 20.69 -15.39 24.32
C GLY A 288 19.61 -16.06 23.46
N ARG A 289 19.34 -17.34 23.72
CA ARG A 289 18.45 -18.19 22.92
C ARG A 289 17.20 -18.58 23.72
N GLY A 290 16.05 -18.63 23.06
CA GLY A 290 14.78 -19.07 23.67
C GLY A 290 14.50 -18.36 24.99
N ASP A 291 14.16 -19.13 26.02
CA ASP A 291 13.82 -18.61 27.36
C ASP A 291 14.99 -17.94 28.08
N ALA A 292 16.24 -18.16 27.63
CA ALA A 292 17.42 -17.49 28.16
C ALA A 292 17.71 -16.15 27.44
N ALA A 293 16.86 -15.72 26.50
CA ALA A 293 17.00 -14.44 25.84
C ALA A 293 16.74 -13.28 26.81
N GLN A 294 17.68 -12.34 26.88
CA GLN A 294 17.61 -11.15 27.70
C GLN A 294 17.58 -9.91 26.81
N GLU A 295 16.61 -9.04 27.03
CA GLU A 295 16.55 -7.73 26.38
C GLU A 295 17.70 -6.83 26.87
N VAL A 296 18.33 -6.12 25.94
CA VAL A 296 19.46 -5.22 26.18
C VAL A 296 19.33 -3.93 25.36
N GLY A 297 20.05 -2.89 25.76
CA GLY A 297 20.10 -1.63 25.02
C GLY A 297 20.97 -1.69 23.77
N TRP A 298 20.79 -0.75 22.85
CA TRP A 298 21.65 -0.64 21.65
C TRP A 298 23.11 -0.34 21.96
N GLU A 299 23.39 0.37 23.06
CA GLU A 299 24.76 0.65 23.52
C GLU A 299 25.53 -0.62 23.89
N GLU A 300 24.84 -1.65 24.39
CA GLU A 300 25.42 -2.97 24.66
C GLU A 300 25.41 -3.85 23.40
N MET A 301 24.31 -3.84 22.64
CA MET A 301 24.14 -4.72 21.48
C MET A 301 25.16 -4.45 20.36
N ILE A 302 25.45 -3.18 20.06
CA ILE A 302 26.37 -2.83 18.97
C ILE A 302 27.80 -3.39 19.20
N PRO A 303 28.44 -3.18 20.38
CA PRO A 303 29.70 -3.84 20.71
C PRO A 303 29.64 -5.37 20.64
N LEU A 304 28.56 -6.00 21.14
CA LEU A 304 28.42 -7.46 21.12
C LEU A 304 28.42 -8.01 19.69
N VAL A 305 27.62 -7.45 18.80
CA VAL A 305 27.54 -7.90 17.40
C VAL A 305 28.83 -7.62 16.65
N THR A 306 29.42 -6.44 16.82
CA THR A 306 30.69 -6.10 16.15
C THR A 306 31.85 -6.97 16.62
N ALA A 307 31.87 -7.39 17.89
CA ALA A 307 32.84 -8.37 18.38
C ALA A 307 32.69 -9.72 17.69
N GLN A 308 31.45 -10.20 17.46
CA GLN A 308 31.23 -11.43 16.69
C GLN A 308 31.70 -11.28 15.24
N LEU A 309 31.37 -10.17 14.58
CA LEU A 309 31.79 -9.92 13.19
C LEU A 309 33.32 -9.82 13.04
N ARG A 310 34.05 -9.39 14.08
CA ARG A 310 35.52 -9.39 14.11
C ARG A 310 36.15 -10.72 14.48
N ARG A 311 35.41 -11.58 15.21
CA ARG A 311 35.94 -12.84 15.75
C ARG A 311 36.18 -13.90 14.68
N TYR A 312 35.33 -13.95 13.67
CA TYR A 312 35.38 -14.99 12.63
C TYR A 312 36.08 -14.48 11.37
N ARG A 313 36.67 -15.40 10.60
CA ARG A 313 37.26 -15.05 9.30
C ARG A 313 36.14 -14.71 8.29
N PRO A 314 36.41 -13.89 7.26
CA PRO A 314 35.38 -13.49 6.31
C PRO A 314 34.68 -14.66 5.57
N ASP A 315 35.38 -15.78 5.35
CA ASP A 315 34.87 -17.03 4.76
C ASP A 315 34.05 -17.88 5.75
N GLU A 316 34.03 -17.54 7.04
CA GLU A 316 33.28 -18.24 8.08
C GLU A 316 31.95 -17.54 8.42
N ILE A 317 31.69 -16.38 7.80
CA ILE A 317 30.50 -15.56 8.03
C ILE A 317 29.58 -15.67 6.80
N GLY A 318 28.35 -16.11 7.03
CA GLY A 318 27.28 -16.13 6.04
C GLY A 318 26.24 -15.05 6.30
N VAL A 319 25.80 -14.36 5.24
CA VAL A 319 24.75 -13.34 5.31
C VAL A 319 23.60 -13.69 4.39
N VAL A 320 22.40 -13.84 4.96
CA VAL A 320 21.15 -14.05 4.22
C VAL A 320 20.30 -12.77 4.34
N ALA A 321 20.39 -11.90 3.34
CA ALA A 321 19.60 -10.68 3.25
C ALA A 321 18.13 -10.98 2.88
N SER A 322 17.25 -9.97 2.98
CA SER A 322 15.85 -10.09 2.58
C SER A 322 15.48 -9.13 1.45
N PRO A 323 14.84 -9.60 0.38
CA PRO A 323 14.18 -8.77 -0.62
C PRO A 323 13.05 -7.86 -0.08
N LYS A 324 12.71 -7.95 1.21
CA LYS A 324 11.80 -7.03 1.91
C LYS A 324 12.47 -5.76 2.41
N MET A 325 13.81 -5.70 2.40
CA MET A 325 14.57 -4.54 2.83
C MET A 325 14.55 -3.42 1.78
N ALA A 326 14.78 -2.19 2.22
CA ALA A 326 14.84 -1.02 1.35
C ALA A 326 16.18 -0.92 0.62
N ASN A 327 16.24 -0.12 -0.44
CA ASN A 327 17.50 0.12 -1.18
C ASN A 327 18.60 0.71 -0.29
N GLU A 328 18.22 1.56 0.68
CA GLU A 328 19.14 2.16 1.65
C GLU A 328 19.79 1.08 2.55
N ASP A 329 19.02 0.06 2.91
CA ASP A 329 19.51 -1.04 3.73
C ASP A 329 20.48 -1.91 2.93
N PHE A 330 20.11 -2.20 1.68
CA PHE A 330 20.97 -2.95 0.76
C PHE A 330 22.29 -2.24 0.50
N PHE A 331 22.26 -0.92 0.33
CA PHE A 331 23.46 -0.11 0.14
C PHE A 331 24.42 -0.22 1.33
N LEU A 332 23.91 -0.05 2.56
CA LEU A 332 24.77 -0.12 3.74
C LEU A 332 25.24 -1.55 4.03
N LEU A 333 24.38 -2.55 3.81
CA LEU A 333 24.78 -3.95 3.93
C LEU A 333 25.88 -4.28 2.92
N ARG A 334 25.75 -3.81 1.67
CA ARG A 334 26.74 -3.98 0.61
C ARG A 334 28.09 -3.37 1.00
N ARG A 335 28.10 -2.16 1.56
CA ARG A 335 29.32 -1.51 2.08
C ARG A 335 29.94 -2.27 3.25
N LEU A 336 29.12 -2.77 4.16
CA LEU A 336 29.58 -3.58 5.30
C LEU A 336 30.22 -4.89 4.84
N VAL A 337 29.58 -5.58 3.90
CA VAL A 337 30.10 -6.78 3.25
C VAL A 337 31.45 -6.54 2.60
N ASP A 338 31.62 -5.43 1.86
CA ASP A 338 32.92 -5.07 1.26
C ASP A 338 34.01 -4.84 2.29
N HIS A 339 33.70 -4.03 3.30
CA HIS A 339 34.67 -3.63 4.31
C HIS A 339 35.20 -4.81 5.12
N LEU A 340 34.32 -5.77 5.40
CA LEU A 340 34.68 -6.99 6.11
C LEU A 340 35.20 -8.09 5.17
N GLY A 341 35.20 -7.88 3.85
CA GLY A 341 35.63 -8.86 2.86
C GLY A 341 34.76 -10.12 2.81
N LEU A 342 33.47 -10.02 3.18
CA LEU A 342 32.57 -11.19 3.23
C LEU A 342 32.25 -11.68 1.81
N ILE A 343 32.35 -12.99 1.62
CA ILE A 343 32.11 -13.63 0.31
C ILE A 343 30.79 -14.41 0.25
N HIS A 344 30.29 -14.90 1.38
CA HIS A 344 29.05 -15.68 1.49
C HIS A 344 27.88 -14.75 1.80
N VAL A 345 27.28 -14.19 0.75
CA VAL A 345 26.13 -13.28 0.86
C VAL A 345 25.10 -13.68 -0.17
N ASP A 346 23.84 -13.79 0.21
CA ASP A 346 22.75 -14.07 -0.71
C ASP A 346 21.44 -13.52 -0.13
N PHE A 347 20.43 -13.35 -0.97
CA PHE A 347 19.08 -12.96 -0.55
C PHE A 347 18.01 -13.96 -1.03
N ARG A 348 18.39 -14.88 -1.92
CA ARG A 348 17.48 -15.77 -2.62
C ARG A 348 17.12 -16.96 -1.74
N VAL A 349 15.94 -16.87 -1.14
CA VAL A 349 15.32 -17.95 -0.38
C VAL A 349 14.05 -18.36 -1.12
N PRO A 350 13.91 -19.61 -1.60
CA PRO A 350 12.72 -20.03 -2.31
C PRO A 350 11.52 -20.07 -1.34
N PRO A 351 10.36 -19.51 -1.71
CA PRO A 351 9.20 -19.51 -0.84
C PRO A 351 8.66 -20.95 -0.68
N GLY A 352 8.15 -21.30 0.50
CA GLY A 352 7.55 -22.62 0.74
C GLY A 352 6.34 -22.90 -0.15
N THR A 353 5.61 -21.85 -0.52
CA THR A 353 4.52 -21.90 -1.51
C THR A 353 4.85 -20.92 -2.65
N PRO A 354 4.80 -21.37 -3.92
CA PRO A 354 4.96 -20.46 -5.06
C PRO A 354 3.95 -19.30 -4.99
N GLY A 355 4.41 -18.09 -5.32
CA GLY A 355 3.53 -16.93 -5.40
C GLY A 355 2.63 -16.97 -6.62
N ASP A 356 1.41 -16.46 -6.47
CA ASP A 356 0.44 -16.26 -7.55
C ASP A 356 0.75 -15.01 -8.40
N GLU A 357 0.23 -14.98 -9.62
CA GLU A 357 0.38 -13.88 -10.57
C GLU A 357 -0.88 -13.74 -11.42
N ASP A 358 -1.21 -12.50 -11.81
CA ASP A 358 -2.28 -12.21 -12.74
C ASP A 358 -1.87 -11.15 -13.77
N ARG A 359 -2.82 -10.81 -14.65
CA ARG A 359 -2.65 -9.78 -15.69
C ARG A 359 -3.01 -8.37 -15.20
N ILE A 360 -3.42 -8.22 -13.95
CA ILE A 360 -3.89 -6.96 -13.36
C ILE A 360 -2.75 -6.34 -12.54
N LEU A 361 -2.57 -6.73 -11.27
CA LEU A 361 -1.56 -6.19 -10.35
C LEU A 361 -0.66 -7.25 -9.70
N ILE A 362 -1.14 -8.48 -9.50
CA ILE A 362 -0.46 -9.47 -8.66
C ILE A 362 0.74 -10.04 -9.42
N LYS A 363 1.90 -10.11 -8.74
CA LYS A 363 3.13 -10.70 -9.27
C LYS A 363 3.57 -11.91 -8.45
N ALA A 364 4.16 -12.91 -9.10
CA ALA A 364 4.62 -14.14 -8.46
C ALA A 364 5.73 -13.90 -7.42
N ASP A 365 6.62 -12.94 -7.69
CA ASP A 365 7.60 -12.50 -6.70
C ASP A 365 6.91 -11.69 -5.59
N LYS A 366 6.75 -12.32 -4.42
CA LYS A 366 6.10 -11.75 -3.22
C LYS A 366 7.02 -10.85 -2.39
N ASN A 367 8.06 -10.30 -3.01
CA ASN A 367 8.97 -9.37 -2.39
C ASN A 367 8.95 -8.01 -3.10
N PRO A 368 8.98 -6.90 -2.36
CA PRO A 368 8.87 -5.57 -2.95
C PRO A 368 10.14 -5.09 -3.64
N ASN A 369 11.30 -5.70 -3.35
CA ASN A 369 12.59 -5.11 -3.70
C ASN A 369 13.65 -6.11 -4.18
N THR A 370 13.24 -7.26 -4.73
CA THR A 370 14.17 -8.22 -5.37
C THR A 370 15.05 -7.52 -6.40
N ARG A 371 14.44 -6.69 -7.26
CA ARG A 371 15.15 -5.94 -8.29
C ARG A 371 16.17 -4.96 -7.71
N GLY A 372 15.86 -4.31 -6.58
CA GLY A 372 16.80 -3.44 -5.88
C GLY A 372 18.02 -4.20 -5.35
N ALA A 373 17.81 -5.38 -4.76
CA ALA A 373 18.90 -6.23 -4.28
C ALA A 373 19.84 -6.66 -5.42
N GLU A 374 19.29 -7.03 -6.57
CA GLU A 374 20.05 -7.37 -7.78
C GLU A 374 20.88 -6.19 -8.29
N LEU A 375 20.27 -5.02 -8.44
CA LEU A 375 20.92 -3.83 -8.99
C LEU A 375 22.05 -3.29 -8.08
N ILE A 376 21.91 -3.46 -6.77
CA ILE A 376 22.93 -3.08 -5.78
C ILE A 376 24.05 -4.16 -5.70
N GLY A 377 23.84 -5.33 -6.28
CA GLY A 377 24.83 -6.41 -6.32
C GLY A 377 24.95 -7.16 -5.01
N LEU A 378 23.82 -7.38 -4.32
CA LEU A 378 23.75 -8.31 -3.20
C LEU A 378 23.60 -9.72 -3.77
N GLY A 379 24.61 -10.56 -3.59
CA GLY A 379 24.62 -11.94 -4.07
C GLY A 379 25.99 -12.55 -3.82
N PRO A 380 26.14 -13.87 -4.08
CA PRO A 380 27.40 -14.54 -3.78
C PRO A 380 28.54 -13.89 -4.55
N ARG A 381 29.62 -13.55 -3.84
CA ARG A 381 30.86 -13.06 -4.49
C ARG A 381 31.56 -14.21 -5.20
N PRO A 382 32.58 -13.96 -6.05
CA PRO A 382 33.39 -15.04 -6.58
C PRO A 382 33.91 -15.97 -5.46
N GLY A 383 33.62 -17.27 -5.54
CA GLY A 383 33.93 -18.26 -4.50
C GLY A 383 32.97 -18.29 -3.29
N GLY A 384 31.99 -17.39 -3.26
CA GLY A 384 30.92 -17.33 -2.27
C GLY A 384 29.89 -18.45 -2.42
N LEU A 385 29.13 -18.68 -1.36
CA LEU A 385 28.07 -19.69 -1.31
C LEU A 385 26.72 -18.98 -1.40
N ASP A 386 25.76 -19.61 -2.07
CA ASP A 386 24.35 -19.20 -2.02
C ASP A 386 23.72 -19.51 -0.66
N ALA A 387 22.50 -19.04 -0.42
CA ALA A 387 21.84 -19.18 0.88
C ALA A 387 21.70 -20.64 1.33
N ARG A 388 21.40 -21.57 0.41
CA ARG A 388 21.33 -23.00 0.75
C ARG A 388 22.72 -23.60 1.02
N GLY A 389 23.73 -23.21 0.24
CA GLY A 389 25.12 -23.59 0.42
C GLY A 389 25.66 -23.14 1.78
N MET A 390 25.29 -21.93 2.22
CA MET A 390 25.60 -21.43 3.57
C MET A 390 24.99 -22.32 4.66
N LEU A 391 23.74 -22.78 4.52
CA LEU A 391 23.13 -23.71 5.48
C LEU A 391 23.86 -25.06 5.54
N ARG A 392 24.25 -25.61 4.39
CA ARG A 392 25.05 -26.84 4.34
C ARG A 392 26.42 -26.65 4.98
N ALA A 393 27.10 -25.57 4.65
CA ALA A 393 28.40 -25.23 5.23
C ALA A 393 28.32 -24.95 6.74
N ALA A 394 27.21 -24.41 7.24
CA ALA A 394 26.96 -24.26 8.67
C ALA A 394 26.85 -25.63 9.37
N ARG A 395 26.15 -26.60 8.78
CA ARG A 395 26.08 -27.99 9.31
C ARG A 395 27.45 -28.65 9.36
N ASP A 396 28.29 -28.37 8.36
CA ASP A 396 29.69 -28.83 8.31
C ASP A 396 30.64 -27.99 9.20
N ARG A 397 30.12 -27.01 9.95
CA ARG A 397 30.87 -26.07 10.81
C ARG A 397 31.93 -25.22 10.07
N ARG A 398 31.76 -25.03 8.76
CA ARG A 398 32.57 -24.12 7.93
C ARG A 398 32.05 -22.69 8.02
N ILE A 399 30.73 -22.50 8.05
CA ILE A 399 30.12 -21.23 8.46
C ILE A 399 29.88 -21.29 9.96
N LYS A 400 30.50 -20.36 10.70
CA LYS A 400 30.42 -20.27 12.17
C LYS A 400 29.52 -19.14 12.62
N CYS A 401 29.39 -18.08 11.83
CA CYS A 401 28.48 -16.98 12.08
C CYS A 401 27.49 -16.84 10.93
N LEU A 402 26.19 -16.87 11.24
CA LEU A 402 25.13 -16.63 10.26
C LEU A 402 24.34 -15.39 10.65
N TRP A 403 24.12 -14.48 9.70
CA TRP A 403 23.28 -13.30 9.90
C TRP A 403 22.11 -13.33 8.92
N VAL A 404 20.89 -13.44 9.43
CA VAL A 404 19.66 -13.53 8.64
C VAL A 404 18.80 -12.28 8.86
N PHE A 405 18.43 -11.63 7.77
CA PHE A 405 17.53 -10.48 7.77
C PHE A 405 16.13 -10.92 7.38
N HIS A 406 15.10 -10.60 8.17
CA HIS A 406 13.64 -10.71 7.94
C HIS A 406 13.07 -12.03 7.39
N GLN A 407 13.91 -12.98 7.00
CA GLN A 407 13.55 -14.23 6.33
C GLN A 407 13.19 -15.28 7.37
N ASP A 408 12.08 -15.98 7.14
CA ASP A 408 11.79 -17.22 7.82
C ASP A 408 12.30 -18.39 6.97
N LEU A 409 13.51 -18.85 7.27
CA LEU A 409 14.12 -19.93 6.51
C LEU A 409 13.36 -21.27 6.70
N ARG A 410 12.60 -21.45 7.79
CA ARG A 410 11.78 -22.65 8.00
C ARG A 410 10.49 -22.64 7.18
N ALA A 411 10.01 -21.46 6.79
CA ALA A 411 8.89 -21.29 5.87
C ALA A 411 9.31 -21.31 4.38
N SER A 412 10.59 -21.56 4.09
CA SER A 412 11.10 -21.72 2.74
C SER A 412 10.72 -23.08 2.13
N ALA A 413 11.06 -23.29 0.86
CA ALA A 413 10.93 -24.60 0.21
C ALA A 413 11.96 -25.63 0.71
N TRP A 414 12.88 -25.27 1.61
CA TRP A 414 13.89 -26.18 2.14
C TRP A 414 13.34 -27.04 3.29
N PRO A 415 13.86 -28.25 3.51
CA PRO A 415 13.45 -29.08 4.64
C PRO A 415 13.69 -28.36 5.98
N ALA A 416 12.65 -28.23 6.80
CA ALA A 416 12.72 -27.53 8.08
C ALA A 416 13.80 -28.12 9.03
N ALA A 417 14.05 -29.44 8.95
CA ALA A 417 15.12 -30.11 9.68
C ALA A 417 16.52 -29.64 9.23
N GLU A 418 16.76 -29.51 7.91
CA GLU A 418 18.03 -29.01 7.36
C GLU A 418 18.32 -27.60 7.88
N VAL A 419 17.31 -26.73 7.89
CA VAL A 419 17.40 -25.37 8.45
C VAL A 419 17.67 -25.41 9.95
N GLY A 420 16.93 -26.22 10.70
CA GLY A 420 17.09 -26.34 12.15
C GLY A 420 18.48 -26.83 12.56
N ASP A 421 19.03 -27.82 11.84
CA ASP A 421 20.38 -28.33 12.08
C ASP A 421 21.45 -27.28 11.81
N ALA A 422 21.33 -26.54 10.71
CA ALA A 422 22.25 -25.46 10.37
C ALA A 422 22.28 -24.37 11.45
N LEU A 423 21.11 -23.91 11.90
CA LEU A 423 20.99 -22.86 12.92
C LEU A 423 21.52 -23.31 14.30
N ARG A 424 21.46 -24.61 14.61
CA ARG A 424 22.07 -25.16 15.84
C ARG A 424 23.58 -25.30 15.73
N ALA A 425 24.10 -25.58 14.54
CA ALA A 425 25.51 -25.86 14.32
C ALA A 425 26.40 -24.61 14.34
N VAL A 426 25.86 -23.43 14.01
CA VAL A 426 26.62 -22.16 14.06
C VAL A 426 26.90 -21.71 15.49
N GLU A 427 28.10 -21.16 15.70
CA GLU A 427 28.56 -20.57 16.97
C GLU A 427 27.90 -19.22 17.23
N CYS A 428 27.60 -18.48 16.16
CA CYS A 428 26.91 -17.20 16.23
C CYS A 428 25.75 -17.18 15.22
N PHE A 429 24.58 -16.75 15.66
CA PHE A 429 23.40 -16.58 14.82
C PHE A 429 22.76 -15.26 15.18
N ILE A 430 22.75 -14.35 14.22
CA ILE A 430 22.18 -13.02 14.34
C ILE A 430 20.91 -13.01 13.50
N TYR A 431 19.78 -12.69 14.11
CA TYR A 431 18.53 -12.43 13.41
C TYR A 431 18.20 -10.94 13.48
N GLN A 432 17.97 -10.32 12.33
CA GLN A 432 17.53 -8.93 12.25
C GLN A 432 16.18 -8.87 11.54
N GLY A 433 15.14 -8.39 12.21
CA GLY A 433 13.81 -8.34 11.60
C GLY A 433 12.77 -7.61 12.45
N SER A 434 11.61 -7.32 11.86
CA SER A 434 10.53 -6.61 12.56
C SER A 434 9.68 -7.50 13.48
N ASN A 435 9.56 -8.78 13.14
CA ASN A 435 8.74 -9.76 13.85
C ASN A 435 9.56 -11.02 14.14
N SER A 436 9.21 -11.70 15.23
CA SER A 436 9.64 -13.06 15.49
C SER A 436 9.03 -14.00 14.45
N ASN A 437 9.77 -15.07 14.13
CA ASN A 437 9.39 -16.04 13.11
C ASN A 437 9.99 -17.42 13.42
N GLY A 438 9.89 -18.36 12.48
CA GLY A 438 10.37 -19.73 12.66
C GLY A 438 11.87 -19.88 12.99
N VAL A 439 12.69 -18.86 12.73
CA VAL A 439 14.13 -18.90 13.02
C VAL A 439 14.58 -17.99 14.15
N SER A 440 13.85 -16.89 14.44
CA SER A 440 14.31 -15.85 15.37
C SER A 440 14.61 -16.38 16.78
N ALA A 441 13.85 -17.36 17.27
CA ALA A 441 14.05 -17.94 18.61
C ALA A 441 15.38 -18.72 18.76
N ALA A 442 15.98 -19.16 17.65
CA ALA A 442 17.29 -19.83 17.66
C ALA A 442 18.47 -18.85 17.61
N ALA A 443 18.21 -17.56 17.40
CA ALA A 443 19.23 -16.53 17.32
C ALA A 443 19.91 -16.35 18.68
N HIS A 444 21.22 -16.13 18.63
CA HIS A 444 22.00 -15.70 19.79
C HIS A 444 21.86 -14.18 20.01
N TYR A 445 21.61 -13.44 18.93
CA TYR A 445 21.41 -12.00 18.94
C TYR A 445 20.22 -11.65 18.05
N VAL A 446 19.27 -10.92 18.61
CA VAL A 446 18.10 -10.40 17.90
C VAL A 446 18.21 -8.89 17.80
N LEU A 447 18.12 -8.38 16.56
CA LEU A 447 18.20 -6.97 16.20
C LEU A 447 16.81 -6.51 15.71
N PRO A 448 16.01 -5.80 16.53
CA PRO A 448 14.65 -5.41 16.17
C PRO A 448 14.66 -4.33 15.08
N SER A 449 14.04 -4.62 13.95
CA SER A 449 13.94 -3.69 12.83
C SER A 449 12.56 -3.01 12.80
N ALA A 450 12.54 -1.73 12.45
CA ALA A 450 11.31 -1.00 12.21
C ALA A 450 10.57 -1.60 10.99
N ALA A 451 9.26 -1.78 11.08
CA ALA A 451 8.42 -2.20 9.96
C ALA A 451 8.38 -1.09 8.89
N TRP A 452 8.01 -1.40 7.65
CA TRP A 452 8.07 -0.40 6.56
C TRP A 452 7.26 0.88 6.84
N VAL A 453 6.14 0.80 7.57
CA VAL A 453 5.32 1.96 7.97
C VAL A 453 5.99 2.83 9.05
N GLU A 454 7.05 2.36 9.68
CA GLU A 454 7.72 3.00 10.82
C GLU A 454 8.97 3.79 10.42
N ARG A 455 9.30 3.79 9.12
CA ARG A 455 10.55 4.35 8.59
C ARG A 455 10.38 4.84 7.16
N ASP A 456 11.26 5.74 6.75
CA ASP A 456 11.43 6.13 5.36
C ASP A 456 12.37 5.17 4.62
N GLY A 457 12.20 5.09 3.30
CA GLY A 457 13.10 4.35 2.41
C GLY A 457 12.57 4.28 0.98
N THR A 458 13.26 3.49 0.16
CA THR A 458 12.87 3.25 -1.24
C THR A 458 12.84 1.77 -1.59
N PHE A 459 11.90 1.40 -2.46
CA PHE A 459 11.86 0.10 -3.13
C PHE A 459 12.02 0.27 -4.63
N THR A 460 12.60 -0.73 -5.28
CA THR A 460 12.71 -0.84 -6.74
C THR A 460 11.83 -1.99 -7.20
N ASN A 461 10.77 -1.67 -7.93
CA ASN A 461 9.80 -2.66 -8.40
C ASN A 461 10.40 -3.55 -9.53
N PHE A 462 9.65 -4.57 -9.95
CA PHE A 462 10.09 -5.51 -11.01
C PHE A 462 10.40 -4.86 -12.37
N GLU A 463 9.89 -3.66 -12.64
CA GLU A 463 10.14 -2.87 -13.86
C GLU A 463 11.34 -1.92 -13.72
N GLY A 464 12.01 -1.92 -12.57
CA GLY A 464 13.11 -0.98 -12.29
C GLY A 464 12.63 0.41 -11.88
N ARG A 465 11.35 0.58 -11.49
CA ARG A 465 10.84 1.83 -10.94
C ARG A 465 11.19 1.95 -9.45
N VAL A 466 12.01 2.93 -9.12
CA VAL A 466 12.37 3.31 -7.75
C VAL A 466 11.26 4.19 -7.18
N GLN A 467 10.70 3.79 -6.04
CA GLN A 467 9.58 4.47 -5.39
C GLN A 467 9.88 4.69 -3.91
N ARG A 468 9.51 5.87 -3.40
CA ARG A 468 9.67 6.22 -1.99
C ARG A 468 8.47 5.73 -1.18
N PHE A 469 8.74 5.21 0.01
CA PHE A 469 7.75 5.05 1.07
C PHE A 469 8.10 5.96 2.25
N TRP A 470 7.08 6.47 2.93
CA TRP A 470 7.22 7.42 4.02
C TRP A 470 6.81 6.78 5.34
N LYS A 471 7.46 7.24 6.40
CA LYS A 471 7.06 6.91 7.77
C LYS A 471 5.65 7.40 8.05
N ALA A 472 4.79 6.50 8.52
CA ALA A 472 3.43 6.77 8.96
C ALA A 472 3.33 6.80 10.50
N VAL A 473 4.00 5.87 11.17
CA VAL A 473 3.93 5.69 12.63
C VAL A 473 5.34 5.63 13.23
N GLU A 474 5.47 5.80 14.55
CA GLU A 474 6.76 5.66 15.23
C GLU A 474 7.20 4.19 15.32
N PRO A 475 8.50 3.86 15.25
CA PRO A 475 9.00 2.52 15.51
C PRO A 475 8.51 1.94 16.84
N LEU A 476 8.28 0.63 16.88
CA LEU A 476 7.87 -0.04 18.11
C LEU A 476 9.05 -0.18 19.08
N GLY A 477 8.88 0.26 20.32
CA GLY A 477 9.89 0.12 21.37
C GLY A 477 11.23 0.76 20.98
N LEU A 478 12.30 -0.02 21.06
CA LEU A 478 13.66 0.33 20.66
C LEU A 478 14.00 -0.14 19.24
N SER A 479 13.04 -0.56 18.42
CA SER A 479 13.31 -0.93 17.02
C SER A 479 13.84 0.26 16.21
N LEU A 480 14.78 0.00 15.30
CA LEU A 480 15.40 1.00 14.44
C LEU A 480 15.26 0.60 12.97
N ALA A 481 15.36 1.55 12.04
CA ALA A 481 15.42 1.20 10.63
C ALA A 481 16.67 0.34 10.34
N ASP A 482 16.58 -0.61 9.41
CA ASP A 482 17.71 -1.50 9.10
C ASP A 482 18.96 -0.71 8.68
N TRP A 483 18.80 0.34 7.87
CA TRP A 483 19.90 1.24 7.50
C TRP A 483 20.55 1.92 8.72
N GLU A 484 19.78 2.20 9.76
CA GLU A 484 20.31 2.82 10.98
C GLU A 484 21.13 1.80 11.79
N ILE A 485 20.62 0.57 11.93
CA ILE A 485 21.33 -0.54 12.58
C ILE A 485 22.65 -0.81 11.84
N LEU A 486 22.59 -0.97 10.51
CA LEU A 486 23.74 -1.21 9.66
C LEU A 486 24.73 -0.03 9.69
N GLY A 487 24.23 1.21 9.73
CA GLY A 487 25.04 2.41 9.86
C GLY A 487 25.81 2.46 11.19
N ARG A 488 25.14 2.14 12.32
CA ARG A 488 25.78 2.09 13.65
C ARG A 488 26.82 0.97 13.74
N LEU A 489 26.52 -0.21 13.21
CA LEU A 489 27.48 -1.32 13.13
C LEU A 489 28.67 -0.95 12.24
N GLY A 490 28.43 -0.35 11.08
CA GLY A 490 29.47 0.14 10.18
C GLY A 490 30.38 1.17 10.85
N ALA A 491 29.81 2.16 11.55
CA ALA A 491 30.57 3.16 12.29
C ALA A 491 31.48 2.53 13.35
N ALA A 492 30.95 1.59 14.15
CA ALA A 492 31.73 0.85 15.14
C ALA A 492 32.82 -0.06 14.52
N LEU A 493 32.68 -0.42 13.25
CA LEU A 493 33.65 -1.19 12.46
C LEU A 493 34.60 -0.31 11.61
N GLY A 494 34.45 1.01 11.65
CA GLY A 494 35.34 1.96 10.95
C GLY A 494 34.94 2.35 9.53
N LEU A 495 33.69 2.14 9.12
CA LEU A 495 33.17 2.52 7.78
C LEU A 495 32.82 4.01 7.59
N GLY A 496 33.07 4.81 8.62
CA GLY A 496 32.64 6.20 8.72
C GLY A 496 31.32 6.35 9.48
N PRO A 497 30.84 7.59 9.65
CA PRO A 497 29.64 7.87 10.44
C PRO A 497 28.39 7.23 9.82
N ALA A 498 27.46 6.83 10.69
CA ALA A 498 26.14 6.38 10.27
C ALA A 498 25.41 7.50 9.51
N PRO A 499 24.66 7.20 8.43
CA PRO A 499 23.85 8.21 7.76
C PRO A 499 22.83 8.83 8.70
N ALA A 500 22.55 10.13 8.53
CA ALA A 500 21.59 10.84 9.36
C ALA A 500 20.11 10.57 8.98
N SER A 501 19.86 10.06 7.77
CA SER A 501 18.51 9.78 7.27
C SER A 501 18.53 8.82 6.08
N ALA A 502 17.35 8.30 5.72
CA ALA A 502 17.15 7.54 4.48
C ALA A 502 17.53 8.37 3.23
N GLU A 503 17.22 9.68 3.21
CA GLU A 503 17.61 10.58 2.11
C GLU A 503 19.13 10.69 1.97
N ALA A 504 19.85 10.82 3.09
CA ALA A 504 21.31 10.87 3.08
C ALA A 504 21.91 9.55 2.57
N CYS A 505 21.33 8.42 2.97
CA CYS A 505 21.71 7.09 2.50
C CYS A 505 21.46 6.94 0.99
N PHE A 506 20.27 7.31 0.51
CA PHE A 506 19.91 7.24 -0.90
C PHE A 506 20.79 8.15 -1.77
N LYS A 507 21.14 9.34 -1.28
CA LYS A 507 22.09 10.24 -1.99
C LYS A 507 23.45 9.56 -2.18
N ALA A 508 23.96 8.87 -1.16
CA ALA A 508 25.20 8.12 -1.25
C ALA A 508 25.09 6.90 -2.20
N LEU A 509 23.95 6.20 -2.17
CA LEU A 509 23.64 5.13 -3.12
C LEU A 509 23.65 5.64 -4.57
N ALA A 510 22.88 6.69 -4.88
CA ALA A 510 22.78 7.27 -6.21
C ALA A 510 24.13 7.79 -6.74
N ALA A 511 25.03 8.21 -5.85
CA ALA A 511 26.38 8.65 -6.22
C ALA A 511 27.35 7.49 -6.51
N SER A 512 27.07 6.27 -6.05
CA SER A 512 28.03 5.15 -6.09
C SER A 512 27.55 3.94 -6.89
N ALA A 513 26.23 3.73 -7.03
CA ALA A 513 25.66 2.65 -7.81
C ALA A 513 25.13 3.17 -9.14
N ALA A 514 25.76 2.76 -10.25
CA ALA A 514 25.42 3.21 -11.59
C ALA A 514 23.92 3.12 -11.95
N PRO A 515 23.16 2.06 -11.58
CA PRO A 515 21.73 2.00 -11.89
C PRO A 515 20.87 3.09 -11.23
N PHE A 516 21.36 3.71 -10.15
CA PHE A 516 20.66 4.75 -9.41
C PHE A 516 21.20 6.16 -9.74
N ALA A 517 22.17 6.26 -10.66
CA ALA A 517 22.79 7.52 -11.02
C ALA A 517 21.76 8.51 -11.59
N GLY A 518 21.84 9.77 -11.13
CA GLY A 518 20.93 10.83 -11.55
C GLY A 518 19.55 10.81 -10.86
N LEU A 519 19.24 9.82 -10.03
CA LEU A 519 18.03 9.82 -9.22
C LEU A 519 18.19 10.70 -7.98
N SER A 520 17.15 11.46 -7.67
CA SER A 520 17.07 12.30 -6.47
C SER A 520 15.95 11.84 -5.57
N TYR A 521 16.24 11.64 -4.28
CA TYR A 521 15.26 11.24 -3.26
C TYR A 521 14.04 12.18 -3.20
N ARG A 522 14.25 13.48 -3.46
CA ARG A 522 13.18 14.49 -3.48
C ARG A 522 12.36 14.44 -4.76
N GLU A 523 12.96 14.02 -5.87
CA GLU A 523 12.30 13.95 -7.18
C GLU A 523 11.56 12.63 -7.41
N LEU A 524 11.83 11.60 -6.61
CA LEU A 524 11.02 10.38 -6.59
C LEU A 524 9.54 10.67 -6.25
N ARG A 525 9.25 11.83 -5.63
CA ARG A 525 7.92 12.39 -5.28
C ARG A 525 6.87 11.29 -5.12
N ASP A 526 5.73 11.41 -5.80
CA ASP A 526 4.56 10.57 -5.57
C ASP A 526 4.56 9.31 -6.43
N THR A 527 5.20 9.31 -7.60
CA THR A 527 5.05 8.23 -8.60
C THR A 527 6.31 7.40 -8.82
N GLY A 528 7.42 7.75 -8.17
CA GLY A 528 8.73 7.17 -8.42
C GLY A 528 9.27 7.46 -9.83
N GLN A 529 10.44 6.92 -10.12
CA GLN A 529 11.14 7.07 -11.40
C GLN A 529 11.74 5.74 -11.85
N VAL A 530 11.72 5.47 -13.15
CA VAL A 530 12.36 4.28 -13.74
C VAL A 530 13.86 4.55 -13.87
N ILE A 531 14.68 3.57 -13.47
CA ILE A 531 16.12 3.61 -13.74
C ILE A 531 16.36 3.72 -15.24
N ARG A 532 17.25 4.63 -15.65
CA ARG A 532 17.65 4.74 -17.06
C ARG A 532 18.67 3.64 -17.34
N ALA A 533 18.40 2.83 -18.38
CA ALA A 533 19.30 1.78 -18.83
C ALA A 533 20.62 2.36 -19.38
#